data_AF-A0A3D5U7P9-F1
#
_entry.id   AF-A0A3D5U7P9-F1
#
_cell.length_a   1.000
_cell.length_b   1.000
_cell.length_c   1.000
_cell.angle_alpha   90.00
_cell.angle_beta   90.00
_cell.angle_gamma   90.00
#
_symmetry.space_group_name_H-M   'P 1'
#
loop_
_entity.id
_entity.type
_entity.pdbx_description
1 polymer ?
#
loop_
_entity_poly.entity_id
_entity_poly.type
_entity_poly.pdbx_seq_one_letter_code
_entity_poly.pdbx_strand_id
1 'polypeptide(L)'
;TIMRGCNNFCSYCIVPHVRGRERSRPYNDILKDVRNAVSKGMLDITLLGQNVNSYQWRDISFPDLLKYIAEDVPEIYRLRFITSHPKDLSDKLVYQMRDNSKLCEHIHLPLQSGNSDILERMNRSYS
;
A
#
# COMPACT_ATOMS: atom_id res chain seq x y z
N THR A 1 -1.58 -7.78 -7.42
CA THR A 1 -0.84 -6.68 -6.75
C THR A 1 -1.30 -5.36 -7.34
N ILE A 2 -1.14 -4.24 -6.62
CA ILE A 2 -1.56 -2.89 -7.09
C ILE A 2 -0.42 -2.10 -7.75
N MET A 3 0.80 -2.60 -7.65
CA MET A 3 2.01 -1.95 -8.16
C MET A 3 3.12 -2.96 -8.39
N ARG A 4 4.20 -2.52 -9.04
CA ARG A 4 5.44 -3.28 -9.23
C ARG A 4 6.65 -2.35 -9.09
N GLY A 5 7.75 -2.89 -8.56
CA GLY A 5 9.00 -2.15 -8.41
C GLY A 5 9.01 -1.31 -7.15
N CYS A 6 10.13 -0.64 -6.89
CA CYS A 6 10.30 0.21 -5.71
C CYS A 6 11.34 1.29 -6.01
N ASN A 7 11.08 2.51 -5.57
CA ASN A 7 12.03 3.62 -5.66
C ASN A 7 12.86 3.81 -4.38
N ASN A 8 12.65 2.99 -3.35
CA ASN A 8 13.47 2.97 -2.15
C ASN A 8 14.73 2.11 -2.40
N PHE A 9 15.89 2.75 -2.49
CA PHE A 9 17.20 2.10 -2.65
C PHE A 9 17.78 1.77 -1.28
N CYS A 10 17.08 0.94 -0.51
CA CYS A 10 17.59 0.46 0.78
C CYS A 10 18.82 -0.42 0.56
N SER A 11 19.86 -0.26 1.39
CA SER A 11 21.16 -0.91 1.18
C SER A 11 21.14 -2.44 1.16
N TYR A 12 20.10 -3.07 1.72
CA TYR A 12 19.91 -4.53 1.73
C TYR A 12 18.87 -5.04 0.72
N CYS A 13 18.15 -4.14 0.03
CA CYS A 13 16.99 -4.52 -0.76
C CYS A 13 17.33 -4.67 -2.24
N ILE A 14 17.20 -5.90 -2.76
CA ILE A 14 17.48 -6.20 -4.18
C ILE A 14 16.39 -5.67 -5.13
N VAL A 15 15.20 -5.34 -4.62
CA VAL A 15 13.99 -5.05 -5.41
C VAL A 15 14.19 -4.00 -6.51
N PRO A 16 14.83 -2.83 -6.28
CA PRO A 16 14.99 -1.82 -7.32
C PRO A 16 15.76 -2.34 -8.54
N HIS A 17 16.64 -3.32 -8.36
CA HIS A 17 17.46 -3.90 -9.43
C HIS A 17 16.73 -5.00 -10.21
N VAL A 18 15.93 -5.84 -9.54
CA VAL A 18 15.26 -6.99 -10.18
C VAL A 18 13.82 -6.70 -10.64
N ARG A 19 13.13 -5.74 -10.02
CA ARG A 19 11.76 -5.35 -10.36
C ARG A 19 11.66 -3.98 -11.02
N GLY A 20 12.76 -3.24 -11.07
CA GLY A 20 12.84 -1.91 -11.67
C GLY A 20 12.18 -0.83 -10.83
N ARG A 21 12.03 0.34 -11.47
CA ARG A 21 11.38 1.52 -10.89
C ARG A 21 9.93 1.23 -10.54
N GLU A 22 9.46 1.92 -9.51
CA GLU A 22 8.08 1.82 -9.06
C GLU A 22 7.09 2.25 -10.15
N ARG A 23 6.04 1.45 -10.32
CA ARG A 23 4.92 1.72 -11.22
C ARG A 23 3.62 1.23 -10.57
N SER A 24 2.70 2.16 -10.35
CA SER A 24 1.33 1.87 -9.94
C SER A 24 0.54 1.29 -11.11
N ARG A 25 -0.34 0.32 -10.82
CA ARG A 25 -1.32 -0.14 -11.80
C ARG A 25 -2.44 0.89 -11.96
N PRO A 26 -3.12 0.93 -13.12
CA PRO A 26 -4.29 1.77 -13.29
C PRO A 26 -5.40 1.42 -12.28
N TYR A 27 -6.04 2.46 -11.74
CA TYR A 27 -7.16 2.37 -10.79
C TYR A 27 -8.27 1.43 -11.29
N ASN A 28 -8.71 1.62 -12.55
CA ASN A 28 -9.80 0.85 -13.14
C ASN A 28 -9.50 -0.66 -13.19
N ASP A 29 -8.24 -1.03 -13.43
CA ASP A 29 -7.82 -2.44 -13.49
C ASP A 29 -7.86 -3.07 -12.09
N ILE A 30 -7.42 -2.32 -11.07
CA ILE A 30 -7.48 -2.77 -9.67
C ILE A 30 -8.95 -2.98 -9.27
N LEU A 31 -9.82 -2.02 -9.57
CA LEU A 31 -11.24 -2.11 -9.21
C LEU A 31 -11.92 -3.29 -9.92
N LYS A 32 -11.58 -3.54 -11.18
CA LYS A 32 -12.05 -4.72 -11.93
C LYS A 32 -11.61 -6.02 -11.27
N ASP A 33 -10.34 -6.12 -10.85
CA ASP A 33 -9.83 -7.31 -10.15
C ASP A 33 -10.54 -7.54 -8.82
N VAL A 34 -10.79 -6.47 -8.07
CA VAL A 34 -11.50 -6.54 -6.79
C VAL A 34 -12.96 -6.98 -6.98
N ARG A 35 -13.69 -6.39 -7.94
CA ARG A 35 -15.06 -6.82 -8.28
C ARG A 35 -15.10 -8.29 -8.72
N ASN A 36 -14.13 -8.71 -9.53
CA ASN A 36 -14.01 -10.10 -9.95
C ASN A 36 -13.76 -11.04 -8.75
N ALA A 37 -12.95 -10.63 -7.77
CA ALA A 37 -12.72 -11.41 -6.56
C ALA A 37 -14.00 -11.53 -5.72
N VAL A 38 -14.68 -10.42 -5.49
CA VAL A 38 -15.96 -10.38 -4.76
C VAL A 38 -17.04 -11.22 -5.43
N SER A 39 -17.14 -11.19 -6.76
CA SER A 39 -18.09 -12.03 -7.53
C SER A 39 -17.88 -13.54 -7.32
N LYS A 40 -16.69 -13.94 -6.86
CA LYS A 40 -16.33 -15.32 -6.54
C LYS A 40 -16.46 -15.63 -5.04
N GLY A 41 -17.04 -14.73 -4.25
CA GLY A 41 -17.24 -14.89 -2.81
C GLY A 41 -16.04 -14.47 -1.95
N MET A 42 -14.99 -13.87 -2.52
CA MET A 42 -13.86 -13.36 -1.75
C MET A 42 -14.18 -11.96 -1.21
N LEU A 43 -14.60 -11.89 0.06
CA LEU A 43 -15.03 -10.63 0.70
C LEU A 43 -13.93 -9.98 1.56
N ASP A 44 -12.80 -10.66 1.76
CA ASP A 44 -11.62 -10.17 2.45
C ASP A 44 -10.49 -9.95 1.44
N ILE A 45 -10.22 -8.69 1.14
CA ILE A 45 -9.30 -8.28 0.09
C ILE A 45 -8.04 -7.71 0.71
N THR A 46 -6.89 -8.27 0.34
CA THR A 46 -5.58 -7.72 0.72
C THR A 46 -4.87 -7.13 -0.49
N LEU A 47 -4.61 -5.82 -0.46
CA LEU A 47 -3.79 -5.14 -1.46
C LEU A 47 -2.31 -5.41 -1.20
N LEU A 48 -1.61 -5.85 -2.25
CA LEU A 48 -0.19 -6.23 -2.19
C LEU A 48 0.65 -5.39 -3.14
N GLY A 49 1.86 -5.04 -2.72
CA GLY A 49 2.84 -4.25 -3.46
C GLY A 49 4.25 -4.46 -2.89
N GLN A 50 5.21 -3.65 -3.32
CA GLN A 50 6.53 -3.58 -2.68
C GLN A 50 6.58 -2.42 -1.67
N ASN A 51 5.88 -1.31 -1.97
CA ASN A 51 5.69 -0.16 -1.10
C ASN A 51 4.24 0.35 -1.28
N VAL A 52 3.25 -0.33 -0.71
CA VAL A 52 1.83 -0.11 -1.11
C VAL A 52 1.34 1.31 -0.88
N ASN A 53 1.80 1.95 0.20
CA ASN A 53 1.37 3.29 0.58
C ASN A 53 2.04 4.41 -0.22
N SER A 54 2.96 4.10 -1.13
CA SER A 54 3.41 5.05 -2.17
C SER A 54 2.60 4.96 -3.47
N TYR A 55 1.51 4.17 -3.51
CA TYR A 55 0.66 4.10 -4.70
C TYR A 55 0.17 5.50 -5.09
N GLN A 56 0.47 5.87 -6.32
CA GLN A 56 -0.02 7.08 -6.98
C GLN A 56 -0.38 6.74 -8.43
N TRP A 57 -1.60 7.05 -8.85
CA TRP A 57 -2.00 6.98 -10.25
C TRP A 57 -2.79 8.21 -10.66
N ARG A 58 -2.17 9.05 -11.51
CA ARG A 58 -2.68 10.41 -11.82
C ARG A 58 -2.91 11.17 -10.50
N ASP A 59 -4.13 11.61 -10.24
CA ASP A 59 -4.52 12.35 -9.04
C ASP A 59 -5.02 11.43 -7.90
N ILE A 60 -5.01 10.11 -8.08
CA ILE A 60 -5.48 9.14 -7.10
C ILE A 60 -4.29 8.67 -6.25
N SER A 61 -4.30 9.05 -4.97
CA SER A 61 -3.34 8.57 -3.96
C SER A 61 -3.76 7.23 -3.36
N PHE A 62 -2.89 6.60 -2.57
CA PHE A 62 -3.21 5.33 -1.89
C PHE A 62 -4.43 5.43 -0.96
N PRO A 63 -4.59 6.46 -0.09
CA PRO A 63 -5.81 6.63 0.69
C PRO A 63 -7.08 6.77 -0.18
N ASP A 64 -6.98 7.48 -1.32
CA ASP A 64 -8.11 7.62 -2.24
C ASP A 64 -8.47 6.27 -2.88
N LEU A 65 -7.48 5.47 -3.27
CA LEU A 65 -7.71 4.10 -3.76
C LEU A 65 -8.47 3.25 -2.73
N LEU A 66 -8.07 3.29 -1.47
CA LEU A 66 -8.74 2.56 -0.39
C LEU A 66 -10.19 3.02 -0.21
N LYS A 67 -10.41 4.34 -0.19
CA LYS A 67 -11.73 4.95 -0.12
C LYS A 67 -12.62 4.48 -1.27
N TYR A 68 -12.14 4.63 -2.50
CA TYR A 68 -12.91 4.28 -3.68
C TYR A 68 -13.22 2.79 -3.78
N ILE A 69 -12.27 1.89 -3.45
CA ILE A 69 -12.56 0.45 -3.40
C ILE A 69 -13.68 0.15 -2.40
N ALA A 70 -13.64 0.78 -1.22
CA ALA A 70 -14.64 0.55 -0.19
C ALA A 70 -16.04 1.10 -0.56
N GLU A 71 -16.10 2.21 -1.31
CA GLU A 71 -17.34 2.83 -1.80
C GLU A 71 -17.90 2.08 -3.03
N ASP A 72 -17.07 1.79 -4.01
CA ASP A 72 -17.45 1.21 -5.31
C ASP A 72 -17.73 -0.31 -5.27
N VAL A 73 -17.33 -0.97 -4.17
CA VAL A 73 -17.54 -2.41 -3.94
C VAL A 73 -18.13 -2.61 -2.54
N PRO A 74 -19.44 -2.31 -2.37
CA PRO A 74 -20.10 -2.32 -1.07
C PRO A 74 -20.02 -3.68 -0.34
N GLU A 75 -19.90 -4.78 -1.08
CA GLU A 75 -19.90 -6.16 -0.59
C GLU A 75 -18.60 -6.58 0.10
N ILE A 76 -17.52 -5.82 -0.05
CA ILE A 76 -16.27 -6.08 0.68
C ILE A 76 -16.56 -6.01 2.18
N TYR A 77 -16.27 -7.11 2.87
CA TYR A 77 -16.35 -7.20 4.33
C TYR A 77 -15.10 -6.59 4.98
N ARG A 78 -13.92 -6.85 4.41
CA ARG A 78 -12.65 -6.33 4.93
C ARG A 78 -11.67 -6.00 3.81
N LEU A 79 -11.00 -4.86 3.95
CA LEU A 79 -9.93 -4.40 3.08
C LEU A 79 -8.66 -4.21 3.90
N ARG A 80 -7.57 -4.84 3.45
CA ARG A 80 -6.24 -4.83 4.10
C ARG A 80 -5.18 -4.42 3.10
N PHE A 81 -4.01 -4.07 3.62
CA PHE A 81 -2.81 -3.88 2.83
C PHE A 81 -1.57 -4.28 3.64
N ILE A 82 -0.52 -4.69 2.93
CA ILE A 82 0.76 -5.12 3.52
C ILE A 82 1.88 -4.43 2.74
N THR A 83 3.06 -4.31 3.36
CA THR A 83 4.29 -3.67 2.83
C THR A 83 4.23 -2.14 2.77
N SER A 84 3.98 -1.49 3.91
CA SER A 84 4.05 -0.04 4.02
C SER A 84 5.47 0.44 4.31
N HIS A 85 5.89 1.58 3.76
CA HIS A 85 7.10 2.28 4.16
C HIS A 85 6.76 3.42 5.15
N PRO A 86 7.51 3.60 6.26
CA PRO A 86 7.21 4.62 7.27
C PRO A 86 7.08 6.04 6.72
N LYS A 87 7.99 6.44 5.82
CA LYS A 87 7.96 7.76 5.16
C LYS A 87 6.64 8.08 4.41
N ASP A 88 5.90 7.06 3.98
CA ASP A 88 4.71 7.20 3.13
C ASP A 88 3.42 7.01 3.96
N LEU A 89 3.51 6.94 5.29
CA LEU A 89 2.36 6.86 6.18
C LEU A 89 1.81 8.26 6.46
N SER A 90 0.95 8.75 5.57
CA SER A 90 0.35 10.09 5.68
C SER A 90 -0.81 10.15 6.68
N ASP A 91 -1.08 11.33 7.24
CA ASP A 91 -2.27 11.57 8.08
C ASP A 91 -3.58 11.21 7.35
N LYS A 92 -3.64 11.47 6.03
CA LYS A 92 -4.77 11.07 5.20
C LYS A 92 -5.00 9.55 5.22
N LEU A 93 -3.94 8.75 5.19
CA LEU A 93 -4.05 7.29 5.34
C LEU A 93 -4.56 6.91 6.73
N VAL A 94 -4.03 7.55 7.77
CA VAL A 94 -4.44 7.31 9.17
C VAL A 94 -5.94 7.63 9.36
N TYR A 95 -6.41 8.78 8.88
CA TYR A 95 -7.83 9.15 8.96
C TYR A 95 -8.71 8.21 8.15
N GLN A 96 -8.25 7.79 6.97
CA GLN A 96 -8.98 6.82 6.17
C GLN A 96 -9.17 5.50 6.93
N MET A 97 -8.13 5.02 7.64
CA MET A 97 -8.22 3.82 8.48
C MET A 97 -9.13 4.01 9.70
N ARG A 98 -9.15 5.20 10.31
CA ARG A 98 -10.03 5.53 11.43
C ARG A 98 -11.50 5.55 11.01
N ASP A 99 -11.80 6.16 9.87
CA ASP A 99 -13.17 6.52 9.48
C ASP A 99 -13.86 5.45 8.60
N ASN A 100 -13.09 4.57 7.95
CA ASN A 100 -13.65 3.55 7.06
C ASN A 100 -13.72 2.19 7.74
N SER A 101 -14.93 1.78 8.13
CA SER A 101 -15.20 0.53 8.84
C SER A 101 -14.80 -0.74 8.08
N LYS A 102 -14.63 -0.68 6.76
CA LYS A 102 -14.15 -1.82 5.96
C LYS A 102 -12.63 -1.96 6.02
N LEU A 103 -11.89 -0.90 6.33
CA LEU A 103 -10.46 -1.00 6.49
C LEU A 103 -10.12 -1.74 7.78
N CYS A 104 -9.16 -2.64 7.67
CA CYS A 104 -8.65 -3.34 8.84
C CYS A 104 -7.80 -2.40 9.69
N GLU A 105 -8.01 -2.42 11.01
CA GLU A 105 -7.20 -1.74 12.03
C GLU A 105 -5.84 -2.45 12.22
N HIS A 106 -5.11 -2.62 11.12
CA HIS A 106 -3.84 -3.31 11.08
C HIS A 106 -2.91 -2.62 10.08
N ILE A 107 -1.71 -2.27 10.53
CA ILE A 107 -0.67 -1.69 9.69
C ILE A 107 0.57 -2.59 9.77
N HIS A 108 0.96 -3.16 8.64
CA HIS A 108 2.27 -3.78 8.50
C HIS A 108 3.31 -2.70 8.18
N LEU A 109 4.05 -2.26 9.20
CA LEU A 109 5.01 -1.14 9.12
C LEU A 109 6.46 -1.56 9.50
N PRO A 110 7.25 -2.08 8.55
CA PRO A 110 8.62 -2.50 8.81
C PRO A 110 9.58 -1.30 8.97
N LEU A 111 9.86 -0.91 10.22
CA LEU A 111 10.84 0.14 10.58
C LEU A 111 12.29 -0.26 10.28
N GLN A 112 12.58 -1.58 10.29
CA GLN A 112 13.89 -2.22 10.09
C GLN A 112 14.85 -2.11 11.27
N SER A 113 14.97 -0.94 11.89
CA SER A 113 15.83 -0.71 13.05
C SER A 113 15.24 0.41 13.93
N GLY A 114 15.65 0.45 15.20
CA GLY A 114 15.35 1.53 16.14
C GLY A 114 16.57 2.39 16.50
N ASN A 115 17.65 2.29 15.72
CA ASN A 115 18.87 3.08 15.90
C ASN A 115 19.06 4.00 14.67
N SER A 116 19.14 5.31 14.91
CA SER A 116 19.24 6.33 13.87
C SER A 116 20.44 6.13 12.94
N ASP A 117 21.62 5.82 13.48
CA ASP A 117 22.84 5.59 12.69
C ASP A 117 22.69 4.37 11.78
N ILE A 118 22.00 3.32 12.27
CA ILE A 118 21.69 2.13 11.45
C ILE A 118 20.64 2.46 10.38
N LEU A 119 19.61 3.24 10.70
CA LEU A 119 18.60 3.67 9.75
C LEU A 119 19.21 4.50 8.61
N GLU A 120 20.10 5.44 8.93
CA GLU A 120 20.86 6.21 7.93
C GLU A 120 21.67 5.28 7.02
N ARG A 121 22.42 4.32 7.58
CA ARG A 121 23.16 3.30 6.81
C ARG A 121 22.26 2.38 5.99
N MET A 122 21.00 2.21 6.38
CA MET A 122 19.96 1.50 5.62
C MET A 122 19.34 2.35 4.51
N ASN A 123 19.75 3.62 4.37
CA ASN A 123 19.14 4.62 3.50
C ASN A 123 17.67 4.87 3.86
N ARG A 124 17.37 4.97 5.16
CA ARG A 124 16.06 5.38 5.69
C ARG A 124 16.13 6.85 6.10
N SER A 125 15.10 7.60 5.76
CA SER A 125 15.02 9.06 5.98
C SER A 125 14.32 9.46 7.29
N TYR A 126 14.07 8.49 8.17
CA TYR A 126 13.42 8.67 9.47
C TYR A 126 14.36 8.22 10.58
N SER A 127 14.15 8.74 11.78
CA SER A 127 14.93 8.48 13.00
C SER A 127 14.11 7.78 14.05
#